data_AF-A0A0B1Z4D4-F1
#
_entry.id   AF-A0A0B1Z4D4-F1
#
_cell.length_a   1.000
_cell.length_b   1.000
_cell.length_c   1.000
_cell.angle_alpha   90.00
_cell.angle_beta   90.00
_cell.angle_gamma   90.00
#
_symmetry.space_group_name_H-M   'P 1'
#
loop_
_entity.id
_entity.type
_entity.pdbx_description
1 polymer ?
#
loop_
_entity_poly.entity_id
_entity_poly.type
_entity_poly.pdbx_seq_one_letter_code
_entity_poly.pdbx_strand_id
1 'polypeptide(L)' 'MSQNKCSLKVVKDGRVLSGTAAILHATSRDGGYDAHMAKFAQKVIEQTMSEHLKEQRRPKLSRVK' A
#
# COMPACT_ATOMS: atom_id res chain seq x y z
N MET A 1 -16.83 5.13 -15.96
CA MET A 1 -15.85 5.22 -14.85
C MET A 1 -15.87 3.89 -14.10
N SER A 2 -14.78 3.12 -14.15
CA SER A 2 -14.63 1.91 -13.34
C SER A 2 -14.60 2.33 -11.87
N GLN A 3 -15.65 2.05 -11.11
CA GLN A 3 -15.62 2.23 -9.66
C GLN A 3 -14.49 1.36 -9.12
N ASN A 4 -13.46 2.01 -8.57
CA ASN A 4 -12.40 1.33 -7.85
C ASN A 4 -13.05 0.56 -6.70
N LYS A 5 -13.30 -0.74 -6.89
CA LYS A 5 -13.79 -1.62 -5.83
C LYS A 5 -12.75 -1.53 -4.73
N CYS A 6 -13.11 -0.93 -3.59
CA CYS A 6 -12.25 -0.81 -2.41
C CYS A 6 -11.77 -2.21 -2.02
N SER A 7 -10.60 -2.58 -2.53
CA SER A 7 -10.03 -3.91 -2.44
C SER A 7 -9.21 -3.99 -1.18
N LEU A 8 -9.84 -4.38 -0.08
CA LEU A 8 -9.11 -4.97 1.04
C LEU A 8 -9.90 -6.16 1.58
N LYS A 9 -9.35 -7.36 1.37
CA LYS A 9 -9.85 -8.63 1.87
C LYS A 9 -9.07 -8.97 3.13
N VAL A 10 -9.67 -8.82 4.30
CA VAL A 10 -9.17 -9.48 5.51
C VAL A 10 -10.06 -10.68 5.77
N VAL A 11 -9.47 -11.88 5.74
CA VAL A 11 -10.14 -13.14 6.06
C VAL A 11 -9.83 -13.48 7.51
N LYS A 12 -10.84 -13.44 8.37
CA LYS A 12 -10.81 -14.13 9.66
C LYS A 12 -12.00 -15.08 9.69
N ASP A 13 -11.74 -16.37 9.87
CA ASP A 13 -12.75 -17.42 10.06
C ASP A 13 -13.85 -17.44 8.98
N GLY A 14 -13.47 -17.32 7.70
CA GLY A 14 -14.38 -17.37 6.55
C GLY A 14 -15.27 -16.13 6.36
N ARG A 15 -15.17 -15.12 7.24
CA ARG A 15 -15.92 -13.86 7.10
C ARG A 15 -15.07 -12.82 6.39
N VAL A 16 -15.67 -12.20 5.37
CA VAL A 16 -15.02 -11.17 4.54
C VAL A 16 -15.64 -9.83 4.87
N LEU A 17 -14.81 -8.89 5.33
CA LEU A 17 -15.18 -7.48 5.40
C LEU A 17 -14.74 -6.79 4.10
N SER A 18 -15.61 -5.96 3.55
CA SER A 18 -15.36 -5.19 2.32
C SER A 18 -15.66 -3.71 2.54
N GLY A 19 -15.09 -2.87 1.67
CA GLY A 19 -15.36 -1.43 1.68
C GLY A 19 -14.90 -0.71 2.94
N THR A 20 -15.70 0.26 3.39
CA THR A 20 -15.43 1.10 4.57
C THR A 20 -15.29 0.30 5.86
N ALA A 21 -15.98 -0.84 5.99
CA ALA A 21 -15.87 -1.70 7.17
C ALA A 21 -14.48 -2.36 7.29
N ALA A 22 -13.85 -2.72 6.17
CA ALA A 22 -12.51 -3.28 6.17
C ALA A 22 -11.47 -2.22 6.59
N ILE A 23 -11.64 -0.97 6.13
CA ILE A 23 -10.79 0.16 6.50
C ILE A 23 -10.94 0.46 7.99
N LEU A 24 -12.18 0.56 8.48
CA LEU A 24 -12.44 0.79 9.91
C LEU A 24 -11.81 -0.31 10.77
N HIS A 25 -12.00 -1.58 10.42
CA HIS A 25 -11.38 -2.69 11.14
C HIS A 25 -9.84 -2.64 11.11
N ALA A 26 -9.23 -2.32 9.97
CA ALA A 26 -7.78 -2.14 9.87
C ALA A 26 -7.29 -0.99 10.76
N THR A 27 -7.96 0.16 10.70
CA THR A 27 -7.62 1.33 11.52
C THR A 27 -7.78 1.05 13.02
N SER A 28 -8.83 0.34 13.43
CA SER A 28 -9.01 -0.07 14.83
C SER A 28 -7.91 -1.04 15.29
N ARG A 29 -7.48 -1.97 14.44
CA ARG A 29 -6.40 -2.92 14.76
C ARG A 29 -5.05 -2.25 14.90
N ASP A 30 -4.82 -1.17 14.15
CA ASP A 30 -3.59 -0.39 14.19
C ASP A 30 -3.51 0.62 15.34
N GLY A 31 -4.56 0.70 16.18
CA GLY A 31 -4.60 1.59 17.34
C GLY A 31 -5.26 2.94 17.07
N GLY A 32 -5.96 3.10 15.94
CA GLY A 32 -6.65 4.31 15.54
C GLY A 32 -6.30 4.78 14.13
N TYR A 33 -7.06 5.74 13.61
CA TYR A 33 -6.86 6.28 12.26
C TYR A 33 -5.49 6.94 12.10
N ASP A 34 -5.07 7.76 13.07
CA ASP A 34 -3.79 8.49 13.02
C ASP A 34 -2.59 7.53 12.97
N ALA A 35 -2.62 6.49 13.80
CA ALA A 35 -1.58 5.46 13.81
C ALA A 35 -1.55 4.66 12.49
N HIS A 36 -2.71 4.32 11.93
CA HIS A 36 -2.81 3.66 10.63
C HIS A 36 -2.27 4.56 9.50
N MET A 37 -2.59 5.85 9.50
CA MET A 37 -2.08 6.81 8.52
C MET A 37 -0.57 7.01 8.63
N ALA A 38 -0.01 7.06 9.85
CA ALA A 38 1.43 7.15 10.05
C ALA A 38 2.17 5.93 9.48
N LYS A 39 1.68 4.71 9.77
CA LYS A 39 2.24 3.46 9.19
C LYS A 39 2.11 3.42 7.67
N PHE A 40 0.97 3.86 7.14
CA PHE A 40 0.73 3.93 5.71
C PHE A 40 1.71 4.89 5.02
N ALA A 41 1.91 6.09 5.57
CA ALA A 41 2.86 7.07 5.06
C ALA A 41 4.29 6.50 5.03
N GLN A 42 4.71 5.85 6.11
CA GLN A 42 6.03 5.20 6.18
C GLN A 42 6.21 4.14 5.09
N LYS A 43 5.20 3.29 4.88
CA LYS A 43 5.23 2.26 3.83
C LYS A 43 5.36 2.87 2.42
N VAL A 44 4.65 3.96 2.15
CA VAL A 44 4.72 4.65 0.85
C VAL A 44 6.12 5.25 0.63
N ILE A 45 6.72 5.84 1.67
CA ILE A 45 8.07 6.40 1.60
C ILE A 45 9.09 5.29 1.32
N GLU A 46 9.04 4.18 2.08
CA GLU A 46 9.95 3.05 1.89
C GLU A 46 9.84 2.45 0.48
N GLN A 47 8.61 2.29 -0.03
CA GLN A 47 8.38 1.78 -1.37
C GLN A 47 8.96 2.73 -2.43
N THR A 48 8.62 4.01 -2.36
CA THR A 48 9.10 5.02 -3.32
C THR A 48 10.62 5.13 -3.32
N MET A 49 11.24 5.12 -2.13
CA MET A 49 12.70 5.14 -1.99
C MET A 49 13.33 3.89 -2.58
N SER A 50 12.73 2.71 -2.35
CA SER A 50 13.22 1.45 -2.91
C SER A 50 13.15 1.42 -4.44
N GLU A 51 12.09 1.97 -5.02
CA GLU A 51 11.89 2.08 -6.46
C GLU A 51 12.90 3.06 -7.06
N HIS A 52 13.06 4.23 -6.44
CA HIS A 52 14.04 5.22 -6.84
C HIS A 52 15.48 4.67 -6.83
N LEU A 53 15.87 3.95 -5.78
CA LEU A 53 17.18 3.32 -5.70
C LEU A 53 17.37 2.23 -6.76
N LYS A 54 16.32 1.47 -7.09
CA LYS A 54 16.37 0.48 -8.18
C LYS A 54 16.57 1.15 -9.54
N GLU A 55 15.91 2.28 -9.79
CA GLU A 55 16.09 3.05 -11.02
C GLU A 55 17.50 3.63 -11.14
N GLN A 56 18.04 4.20 -10.06
CA GLN A 56 19.40 4.72 -10.06
C GLN A 56 20.46 3.62 -10.25
N ARG A 57 20.24 2.44 -9.67
CA ARG A 57 21.16 1.29 -9.78
C ARG A 57 21.12 0.59 -11.13
N ARG A 58 20.09 0.84 -11.96
CA ARG A 58 20.01 0.21 -13.30
C ARG A 58 21.05 0.85 -14.22
N PRO A 59 22.03 0.08 -14.74
CA PRO A 59 22.99 0.60 -15.69
C PRO A 59 22.23 1.07 -16.94
N LYS A 60 22.33 2.37 -17.26
CA LYS A 60 21.78 2.95 -18.48
C LYS A 60 22.70 2.57 -19.64
N LEU A 61 22.49 1.38 -20.19
CA LEU A 61 23.20 0.92 -21.39
C LEU A 61 22.63 1.67 -22.60
N SER A 62 23.43 2.55 -23.20
CA SER A 62 23.15 3.10 -24.52
C SER A 62 23.87 2.26 -25.57
N ARG A 63 23.20 1.98 -26.69
CA ARG A 63 23.88 1.46 -27.89
C ARG A 63 24.69 2.61 -28.50
N VAL A 64 26.00 2.43 -28.59
CA VAL A 64 26.85 3.28 -29.43
C VAL A 64 26.54 2.95 -30.89
N LYS A 65 26.33 3.98 -31.72
CA LYS A 65 26.15 3.85 -33.18
C LYS A 65 27.50 3.71 -33.85
#